data_AF-A0A3L7NXG9-F1
#
_entry.id   AF-A0A3L7NXG9-F1
#
_cell.length_a   1.000
_cell.length_b   1.000
_cell.length_c   1.000
_cell.angle_alpha   90.00
_cell.angle_beta   90.00
_cell.angle_gamma   90.00
#
_symmetry.space_group_name_H-M   'P 1'
#
loop_
_entity.id
_entity.type
_entity.pdbx_description
1 polymer ?
#
loop_
_entity_poly.entity_id
_entity_poly.type
_entity_poly.pdbx_seq_one_letter_code
_entity_poly.pdbx_strand_id
1 'polypeptide(L)'
;MIRSASFTSADSPHRTGATLVEVLMALLIMAIGVTSVFTLFPLAILRAVKANQLTNSKLYEGSIKDLLLGNPQLWTGAPQWSEQTVYGQLPPAVPFPLNISSEIPSRWVTPKASERLFPDTNLLFYYDGASSELSLPYSPPFNGVSNWSANTFDGGYLNRPTGQAPVPDGSLNWVPYRHSPYLKNRSWSAYLVDPLGWHRQDALSIDRYQFGRLYADTSGSSKYLDRIHCQLSPDAANQFFRLQDSWSEAVETTPVTVSIPAANQLEIVFPNTMDVRGLTNLNRMVFTSTLNPRAVELPVSNPNFTDPNNPNSTLRIDGVLPSGFLPDQVRIDVQAPTRYSWLMAVHSSPRGEFEAQCAIVFNRTFQTLDEQGYRAEFCQTEDLNNDGDVADPGEDTLWPNGRNDVNMAKVRWPYNADSESPRLKEGGFIFDASHGYWYQIQKIEVNEERFDPNTHLPDVNGSHARSIVRLGDAVNVPTGKLGDPDAFRDYLLDDITNDCQAVIIPGVIHVFPFAP
;
A
#
# COMPACT_ATOMS: atom_id res chain seq x y z
N MET A 1 -15.07 51.73 90.00
CA MET A 1 -15.06 50.29 89.69
C MET A 1 -14.93 50.16 88.17
N ILE A 2 -13.70 50.23 87.65
CA ILE A 2 -13.38 50.14 86.21
C ILE A 2 -12.23 49.13 86.12
N ARG A 3 -12.51 47.94 85.60
CA ARG A 3 -11.49 46.90 85.36
C ARG A 3 -10.84 47.17 84.00
N SER A 4 -9.55 47.45 84.00
CA SER A 4 -8.72 47.48 82.79
C SER A 4 -8.54 46.06 82.27
N ALA A 5 -9.04 45.79 81.07
CA ALA A 5 -8.74 44.57 80.32
C ALA A 5 -7.32 44.71 79.72
N SER A 6 -6.41 43.91 80.24
CA SER A 6 -5.07 43.67 79.71
C SER A 6 -5.18 42.94 78.36
N PHE A 7 -4.72 43.59 77.27
CA PHE A 7 -4.51 42.94 75.98
C PHE A 7 -3.20 42.12 76.07
N THR A 8 -3.33 40.82 76.26
CA THR A 8 -2.23 39.86 76.09
C THR A 8 -1.83 39.82 74.62
N SER A 9 -0.58 40.16 74.31
CA SER A 9 -0.01 40.04 72.97
C SER A 9 -0.11 38.58 72.51
N ALA A 10 -0.79 38.35 71.39
CA ALA A 10 -0.81 37.05 70.74
C ALA A 10 0.64 36.69 70.34
N ASP A 11 1.18 35.66 70.99
CA ASP A 11 2.42 35.00 70.59
C ASP A 11 2.31 34.63 69.11
N SER A 12 3.17 35.22 68.27
CA SER A 12 3.30 34.80 66.89
C SER A 12 3.79 33.35 66.89
N PRO A 13 3.04 32.38 66.34
CA PRO A 13 3.44 30.99 66.36
C PRO A 13 4.83 30.87 65.74
N HIS A 14 5.78 30.39 66.53
CA HIS A 14 7.13 30.10 66.09
C HIS A 14 7.03 29.25 64.81
N ARG A 15 7.46 29.81 63.69
CA ARG A 15 7.57 29.07 62.43
C ARG A 15 8.60 27.97 62.64
N THR A 16 8.16 26.78 63.02
CA THR A 16 8.98 25.56 62.97
C THR A 16 9.40 25.38 61.51
N GLY A 17 10.71 25.48 61.25
CA GLY A 17 11.26 25.29 59.91
C GLY A 17 10.91 23.91 59.36
N ALA A 18 10.73 23.82 58.05
CA ALA A 18 10.45 22.55 57.36
C ALA A 18 11.54 21.52 57.72
N THR A 19 11.12 20.34 58.15
CA THR A 19 12.06 19.27 58.50
C THR A 19 12.66 18.67 57.22
N LEU A 20 13.90 18.20 57.29
CA LEU A 20 14.56 17.56 56.15
C LEU A 20 13.75 16.37 55.60
N VAL A 21 13.02 15.67 56.47
CA VAL A 21 12.14 14.55 56.09
C VAL A 21 10.96 15.03 55.24
N GLU A 22 10.33 16.16 55.57
CA GLU A 22 9.23 16.74 54.77
C GLU A 22 9.72 17.13 53.37
N VAL A 23 10.90 17.73 53.26
CA VAL A 23 11.50 18.09 51.96
C VAL A 23 11.83 16.82 51.16
N LEU A 24 12.37 15.79 51.80
CA LEU A 24 12.75 14.55 51.13
C LEU A 24 11.51 13.76 50.68
N MET A 25 10.46 13.72 51.49
CA MET A 25 9.16 13.15 51.10
C MET A 25 8.52 13.93 49.94
N ALA A 26 8.57 15.27 49.98
CA ALA A 26 8.06 16.10 48.89
C ALA A 26 8.83 15.86 47.58
N LEU A 27 10.17 15.75 47.63
CA LEU A 27 11.00 15.43 46.47
C LEU A 27 10.72 14.02 45.94
N LEU A 28 10.53 13.04 46.82
CA LEU A 28 10.20 11.67 46.41
C LEU A 28 8.85 11.59 45.72
N ILE A 29 7.81 12.24 46.27
CA ILE A 29 6.48 12.29 45.66
C ILE A 29 6.53 13.03 44.31
N MET A 30 7.26 14.14 44.24
CA MET A 30 7.47 14.89 43.00
C MET A 30 8.19 14.03 41.95
N ALA A 31 9.24 13.31 42.33
CA ALA A 31 9.99 12.44 41.43
C ALA A 31 9.10 11.32 40.84
N ILE A 32 8.26 10.68 41.67
CA ILE A 32 7.31 9.66 41.22
C ILE A 32 6.27 10.27 40.26
N GLY A 33 5.73 11.45 40.58
CA GLY A 33 4.80 12.16 39.71
C GLY A 33 5.40 12.51 38.34
N VAL A 34 6.61 13.07 38.34
CA VAL A 34 7.31 13.47 37.11
C VAL A 34 7.65 12.25 36.27
N THR A 35 8.24 11.19 36.86
CA THR A 35 8.57 9.95 36.13
C THR A 35 7.34 9.25 35.54
N SER A 36 6.21 9.25 36.24
CA SER A 36 4.95 8.72 35.71
C SER A 36 4.45 9.52 34.49
N VAL A 37 4.50 10.86 34.53
CA VAL A 37 4.08 11.69 33.38
C VAL A 37 5.05 11.52 32.20
N PHE A 38 6.35 11.48 32.45
CA PHE A 38 7.37 11.31 31.41
C PHE A 38 7.26 9.97 30.67
N THR A 39 6.78 8.91 31.33
CA THR A 39 6.59 7.61 30.68
C THR A 39 5.28 7.54 29.88
N LEU A 40 4.21 8.19 30.35
CA LEU A 40 2.91 8.16 29.67
C LEU A 40 2.81 9.13 28.49
N PHE A 41 3.52 10.27 28.55
CA PHE A 41 3.42 11.32 27.54
C PHE A 41 3.84 10.86 26.12
N PRO A 42 4.99 10.18 25.92
CA PRO A 42 5.37 9.65 24.61
C PRO A 42 4.37 8.64 24.06
N LEU A 43 3.81 7.78 24.92
CA LEU A 43 2.81 6.79 24.53
C LEU A 43 1.50 7.48 24.07
N ALA A 44 1.10 8.55 24.75
CA ALA A 44 -0.07 9.35 24.35
C ALA A 44 0.14 10.00 22.97
N ILE A 45 1.35 10.54 22.71
CA ILE A 45 1.69 11.09 21.38
C ILE A 45 1.63 10.01 20.30
N LEU A 46 2.21 8.84 20.52
CA LEU A 46 2.19 7.75 19.54
C LEU A 46 0.75 7.29 19.23
N ARG A 47 -0.11 7.19 20.25
CA ARG A 47 -1.53 6.87 20.07
C ARG A 47 -2.27 7.96 19.30
N ALA A 48 -1.99 9.23 19.58
CA ALA A 48 -2.58 10.36 18.85
C ALA A 48 -2.15 10.37 17.37
N VAL A 49 -0.87 10.13 17.08
CA VAL A 49 -0.36 10.00 15.70
C VAL A 49 -1.04 8.84 14.97
N LYS A 50 -1.15 7.67 15.60
CA LYS A 50 -1.83 6.51 15.01
C LYS A 50 -3.32 6.79 14.76
N ALA A 51 -4.01 7.44 15.69
CA ALA A 51 -5.41 7.83 15.53
C ALA A 51 -5.60 8.82 14.37
N ASN A 52 -4.70 9.80 14.22
CA ASN A 52 -4.71 10.72 13.09
C ASN A 52 -4.47 9.98 11.76
N GLN A 53 -3.50 9.06 11.73
CA GLN A 53 -3.23 8.22 10.54
C GLN A 53 -4.46 7.41 10.13
N LEU A 54 -5.16 6.79 11.09
CA LEU A 54 -6.38 6.02 10.85
C LEU A 54 -7.56 6.89 10.38
N THR A 55 -7.69 8.11 10.92
CA THR A 55 -8.74 9.04 10.51
C THR A 55 -8.52 9.48 9.06
N ASN A 56 -7.28 9.87 8.72
CA ASN A 56 -6.92 10.25 7.36
C ASN A 56 -7.01 9.09 6.38
N SER A 57 -6.66 7.86 6.79
CA SER A 57 -6.84 6.69 5.93
C SER A 57 -8.31 6.39 5.67
N LYS A 58 -9.21 6.66 6.63
CA LYS A 58 -10.63 6.45 6.42
C LYS A 58 -11.25 7.48 5.47
N LEU A 59 -10.82 8.74 5.54
CA LEU A 59 -11.18 9.75 4.54
C LEU A 59 -10.67 9.36 3.15
N TYR A 60 -9.45 8.81 3.09
CA TYR A 60 -8.86 8.37 1.84
C TYR A 60 -9.56 7.15 1.24
N GLU A 61 -10.00 6.20 2.07
CA GLU A 61 -10.85 5.08 1.64
C GLU A 61 -12.09 5.58 0.89
N GLY A 62 -12.79 6.60 1.39
CA GLY A 62 -13.95 7.18 0.71
C GLY A 62 -13.61 7.73 -0.67
N SER A 63 -12.50 8.49 -0.76
CA SER A 63 -12.03 9.04 -2.03
C SER A 63 -11.64 7.95 -3.04
N ILE A 64 -10.99 6.88 -2.59
CA ILE A 64 -10.65 5.73 -3.42
C ILE A 64 -11.94 5.05 -3.93
N LYS A 65 -12.93 4.87 -3.04
CA LYS A 65 -14.22 4.27 -3.41
C LYS A 65 -14.94 5.07 -4.49
N ASP A 66 -15.09 6.37 -4.29
CA ASP A 66 -15.77 7.23 -5.26
C ASP A 66 -15.06 7.24 -6.61
N LEU A 67 -13.72 7.27 -6.60
CA LEU A 67 -12.91 7.24 -7.81
C LEU A 67 -13.04 5.91 -8.57
N LEU A 68 -12.96 4.79 -7.86
CA LEU A 68 -13.07 3.45 -8.43
C LEU A 68 -14.48 3.13 -8.93
N LEU A 69 -15.53 3.63 -8.26
CA LEU A 69 -16.92 3.52 -8.72
C LEU A 69 -17.20 4.41 -9.94
N GLY A 70 -16.61 5.61 -9.98
CA GLY A 70 -16.71 6.51 -11.14
C GLY A 70 -15.91 6.05 -12.34
N ASN A 71 -14.89 5.19 -12.15
CA ASN A 71 -13.96 4.74 -13.17
C ASN A 71 -13.64 3.24 -13.03
N PRO A 72 -14.61 2.35 -13.30
CA PRO A 72 -14.41 0.90 -13.16
C PRO A 72 -13.26 0.35 -14.02
N GLN A 73 -12.89 1.03 -15.11
CA GLN A 73 -11.74 0.66 -15.95
C GLN A 73 -10.40 0.65 -15.19
N LEU A 74 -10.29 1.41 -14.08
CA LEU A 74 -9.06 1.46 -13.28
C LEU A 74 -8.74 0.11 -12.62
N TRP A 75 -9.74 -0.73 -12.37
CA TRP A 75 -9.59 -2.02 -11.71
C TRP A 75 -8.82 -3.02 -12.56
N THR A 76 -9.01 -2.95 -13.87
CA THR A 76 -8.47 -3.93 -14.81
C THR A 76 -7.17 -3.50 -15.46
N GLY A 77 -6.82 -2.21 -15.35
CA GLY A 77 -5.62 -1.67 -15.99
C GLY A 77 -5.60 -1.75 -17.52
N ALA A 78 -6.70 -2.18 -18.17
CA ALA A 78 -6.83 -2.22 -19.63
C ALA A 78 -8.17 -1.61 -20.09
N PRO A 79 -8.17 -0.84 -21.20
CA PRO A 79 -9.36 -0.17 -21.67
C PRO A 79 -10.43 -1.20 -22.01
N GLN A 80 -11.68 -0.88 -21.73
CA GLN A 80 -12.79 -1.72 -22.13
C GLN A 80 -12.84 -1.82 -23.65
N TRP A 81 -13.07 -3.03 -24.14
CA TRP A 81 -13.28 -3.28 -25.55
C TRP A 81 -14.54 -2.54 -26.03
N SER A 82 -14.43 -1.87 -27.17
CA SER A 82 -15.50 -1.09 -27.79
C SER A 82 -15.48 -1.25 -29.32
N GLU A 83 -16.68 -1.41 -29.88
CA GLU A 83 -16.96 -1.54 -31.32
C GLU A 83 -16.53 -0.31 -32.14
N GLN A 84 -16.22 0.82 -31.53
CA GLN A 84 -15.86 2.05 -32.26
C GLN A 84 -14.40 2.44 -32.09
N THR A 85 -13.64 1.71 -31.27
CA THR A 85 -12.25 2.04 -30.97
C THR A 85 -11.32 1.36 -31.96
N VAL A 86 -10.56 2.17 -32.70
CA VAL A 86 -9.49 1.67 -33.56
C VAL A 86 -8.26 1.42 -32.69
N TYR A 87 -8.17 0.24 -32.09
CA TYR A 87 -7.02 -0.16 -31.27
C TYR A 87 -5.69 -0.06 -32.05
N GLY A 88 -5.77 -0.21 -33.38
CA GLY A 88 -4.78 0.14 -34.41
C GLY A 88 -3.99 1.44 -34.23
N GLN A 89 -4.61 2.46 -33.64
CA GLN A 89 -4.12 3.84 -33.60
C GLN A 89 -3.98 4.40 -32.19
N LEU A 90 -4.33 3.62 -31.17
CA LEU A 90 -4.04 4.02 -29.80
C LEU A 90 -2.52 4.18 -29.67
N PRO A 91 -2.04 5.25 -28.99
CA PRO A 91 -0.66 5.31 -28.56
C PRO A 91 -0.32 3.98 -27.89
N PRO A 92 0.92 3.47 -28.00
CA PRO A 92 1.35 2.32 -27.21
C PRO A 92 0.92 2.53 -25.77
N ALA A 93 -0.16 1.86 -25.37
CA ALA A 93 -0.50 1.73 -23.98
C ALA A 93 0.53 0.73 -23.49
N VAL A 94 1.67 1.24 -23.04
CA VAL A 94 2.61 0.47 -22.22
C VAL A 94 1.85 0.19 -20.94
N PRO A 95 1.45 -1.07 -20.63
CA PRO A 95 1.69 -1.50 -19.24
C PRO A 95 1.57 -3.00 -18.90
N PHE A 96 1.78 -3.97 -19.78
CA PHE A 96 1.76 -5.37 -19.31
C PHE A 96 3.09 -6.04 -19.61
N PRO A 97 3.63 -6.82 -18.66
CA PRO A 97 4.89 -7.53 -18.84
C PRO A 97 4.74 -8.52 -20.00
N LEU A 98 5.19 -8.12 -21.19
CA LEU A 98 5.66 -9.11 -22.14
C LEU A 98 7.15 -9.22 -21.89
N ASN A 99 7.54 -10.36 -21.34
CA ASN A 99 8.92 -10.81 -21.18
C ASN A 99 9.59 -11.10 -22.55
N ILE A 100 9.09 -10.43 -23.61
CA ILE A 100 9.54 -10.56 -24.98
C ILE A 100 10.47 -9.39 -25.22
N SER A 101 11.72 -9.70 -25.53
CA SER A 101 12.85 -8.78 -25.73
C SER A 101 12.71 -7.78 -26.90
N SER A 102 11.50 -7.55 -27.39
CA SER A 102 11.18 -6.59 -28.45
C SER A 102 10.01 -5.72 -27.99
N GLU A 103 10.17 -4.40 -28.08
CA GLU A 103 9.16 -3.35 -27.89
C GLU A 103 7.98 -3.49 -28.86
N ILE A 104 7.30 -4.64 -28.88
CA ILE A 104 6.04 -4.77 -29.59
C ILE A 104 5.04 -4.03 -28.70
N PRO A 105 4.41 -2.95 -29.20
CA PRO A 105 3.35 -2.25 -28.49
C PRO A 105 2.14 -3.18 -28.45
N SER A 106 2.18 -4.09 -27.49
CA SER A 106 1.10 -5.03 -27.22
C SER A 106 -0.08 -4.24 -26.68
N ARG A 107 -1.22 -4.47 -27.30
CA ARG A 107 -2.45 -3.75 -27.01
C ARG A 107 -3.31 -4.66 -26.16
N TRP A 108 -3.77 -4.11 -25.05
CA TRP A 108 -4.52 -4.84 -24.05
C TRP A 108 -5.92 -4.27 -24.00
N VAL A 109 -6.91 -5.15 -23.96
CA VAL A 109 -8.31 -4.78 -23.78
C VAL A 109 -8.96 -5.70 -22.78
N THR A 110 -9.90 -5.16 -22.03
CA THR A 110 -10.81 -5.97 -21.22
C THR A 110 -12.07 -6.24 -22.01
N PRO A 111 -12.67 -7.44 -21.90
CA PRO A 111 -13.95 -7.69 -22.53
C PRO A 111 -14.97 -6.66 -22.04
N LYS A 112 -15.92 -6.33 -22.92
CA LYS A 112 -17.06 -5.51 -22.51
C LYS A 112 -17.68 -6.18 -21.27
N ALA A 113 -17.85 -5.41 -20.20
CA ALA A 113 -18.51 -5.94 -19.01
C ALA A 113 -19.82 -6.61 -19.45
N SER A 114 -20.05 -7.84 -18.98
CA SER A 114 -21.38 -8.44 -19.00
C SER A 114 -22.35 -7.51 -18.24
N GLU A 115 -23.64 -7.81 -18.12
CA GLU A 115 -24.59 -6.93 -17.38
C GLU A 115 -24.18 -6.62 -15.91
N ARG A 116 -23.07 -7.19 -15.43
CA ARG A 116 -22.37 -6.88 -14.20
C ARG A 116 -21.73 -5.49 -14.26
N LEU A 117 -21.78 -4.79 -13.12
CA LEU A 117 -21.17 -3.47 -12.94
C LEU A 117 -19.63 -3.51 -13.08
N PHE A 118 -19.02 -4.71 -13.01
CA PHE A 118 -17.58 -4.91 -13.04
C PHE A 118 -17.19 -5.82 -14.22
N PRO A 119 -16.12 -5.48 -14.96
CA PRO A 119 -15.58 -6.35 -16.00
C PRO A 119 -15.13 -7.68 -15.39
N ASP A 120 -15.20 -8.78 -16.16
CA ASP A 120 -14.65 -10.06 -15.73
C ASP A 120 -13.11 -9.94 -15.68
N THR A 121 -12.58 -9.55 -14.52
CA THR A 121 -11.25 -8.94 -14.41
C THR A 121 -10.08 -9.90 -14.61
N ASN A 122 -10.37 -11.19 -14.79
CA ASN A 122 -9.35 -12.23 -14.93
C ASN A 122 -9.04 -12.55 -16.38
N LEU A 123 -9.69 -11.85 -17.32
CA LEU A 123 -9.51 -12.07 -18.74
C LEU A 123 -9.11 -10.78 -19.43
N LEU A 124 -7.82 -10.64 -19.67
CA LEU A 124 -7.32 -9.65 -20.59
C LEU A 124 -7.19 -10.29 -21.97
N PHE A 125 -7.35 -9.50 -23.02
CA PHE A 125 -6.95 -9.91 -24.36
C PHE A 125 -5.78 -9.06 -24.77
N TYR A 126 -4.71 -9.71 -25.25
CA TYR A 126 -3.63 -9.01 -25.92
C TYR A 126 -3.61 -9.33 -27.41
N TYR A 127 -3.21 -8.34 -28.19
CA TYR A 127 -2.94 -8.50 -29.62
C TYR A 127 -1.44 -8.71 -29.85
N ASP A 128 -1.09 -9.81 -30.52
CA ASP A 128 0.28 -10.26 -30.78
C ASP A 128 0.77 -10.00 -32.22
N GLY A 129 0.04 -9.19 -33.00
CA GLY A 129 0.38 -9.00 -34.40
C GLY A 129 1.40 -7.87 -34.65
N ALA A 130 2.40 -8.15 -35.47
CA ALA A 130 3.32 -7.16 -36.04
C ALA A 130 2.72 -6.37 -37.22
N SER A 131 1.47 -6.65 -37.64
CA SER A 131 0.87 -6.03 -38.81
C SER A 131 0.24 -4.67 -38.48
N SER A 132 0.57 -3.67 -39.29
CA SER A 132 0.00 -2.32 -39.27
C SER A 132 -1.42 -2.25 -39.86
N GLU A 133 -2.08 -3.39 -40.09
CA GLU A 133 -3.35 -3.44 -40.79
C GLU A 133 -4.52 -3.14 -39.84
N LEU A 134 -5.27 -2.10 -40.21
CA LEU A 134 -6.53 -1.68 -39.58
C LEU A 134 -7.63 -2.68 -39.95
N SER A 135 -8.11 -3.48 -39.00
CA SER A 135 -9.39 -4.20 -39.18
C SER A 135 -10.58 -3.39 -38.70
N LEU A 136 -11.73 -3.66 -39.31
CA LEU A 136 -13.03 -3.25 -38.82
C LEU A 136 -13.37 -4.02 -37.53
N PRO A 137 -13.90 -3.35 -36.50
CA PRO A 137 -14.15 -3.93 -35.17
C PRO A 137 -15.35 -4.89 -35.18
N TYR A 138 -15.10 -6.12 -34.75
CA TYR A 138 -16.07 -7.16 -34.43
C TYR A 138 -15.84 -7.58 -32.98
N SER A 139 -16.87 -7.53 -32.14
CA SER A 139 -16.73 -7.95 -30.73
C SER A 139 -16.21 -9.37 -30.68
N PRO A 140 -15.10 -9.66 -29.96
CA PRO A 140 -14.79 -11.04 -29.63
C PRO A 140 -16.05 -11.60 -28.95
N PRO A 141 -16.66 -12.66 -29.50
CA PRO A 141 -17.92 -13.14 -28.96
C PRO A 141 -17.68 -13.59 -27.52
N PHE A 142 -18.36 -12.94 -26.58
CA PHE A 142 -18.54 -13.44 -25.22
C PHE A 142 -19.55 -14.60 -25.26
N ASN A 143 -19.31 -15.61 -26.11
CA ASN A 143 -20.08 -16.84 -26.07
C ASN A 143 -19.52 -17.65 -24.90
N GLY A 144 -20.19 -17.52 -23.76
CA GLY A 144 -19.74 -18.00 -22.45
C GLY A 144 -19.09 -19.38 -22.51
N VAL A 145 -17.82 -19.43 -22.09
CA VAL A 145 -17.10 -20.42 -21.26
C VAL A 145 -17.28 -21.95 -21.51
N SER A 146 -18.19 -22.45 -22.34
CA SER A 146 -18.49 -23.88 -22.39
C SER A 146 -17.40 -24.74 -23.05
N ASN A 147 -16.47 -24.15 -23.81
CA ASN A 147 -15.48 -24.89 -24.62
C ASN A 147 -14.02 -24.57 -24.25
N TRP A 148 -13.75 -24.08 -23.04
CA TRP A 148 -12.37 -23.83 -22.58
C TRP A 148 -11.75 -25.09 -21.95
N SER A 149 -11.03 -25.88 -22.76
CA SER A 149 -10.17 -26.96 -22.25
C SER A 149 -8.75 -26.45 -22.06
N ALA A 150 -8.39 -26.01 -20.85
CA ALA A 150 -7.00 -25.72 -20.52
C ALA A 150 -6.21 -27.04 -20.34
N ASN A 151 -5.11 -27.22 -21.07
CA ASN A 151 -4.19 -28.31 -20.79
C ASN A 151 -3.63 -28.15 -19.37
N THR A 152 -3.65 -29.22 -18.59
CA THR A 152 -3.42 -29.22 -17.13
C THR A 152 -1.95 -29.12 -16.70
N PHE A 153 -1.00 -28.82 -17.60
CA PHE A 153 0.43 -29.03 -17.33
C PHE A 153 1.39 -27.88 -17.69
N ASP A 154 0.97 -26.80 -18.34
CA ASP A 154 1.89 -25.71 -18.71
C ASP A 154 1.81 -24.55 -17.70
N GLY A 155 2.52 -24.69 -16.58
CA GLY A 155 2.77 -23.60 -15.65
C GLY A 155 3.96 -22.76 -16.12
N GLY A 156 3.73 -21.51 -16.53
CA GLY A 156 4.78 -20.51 -16.71
C GLY A 156 4.53 -19.52 -17.84
N TYR A 157 4.47 -18.23 -17.50
CA TYR A 157 4.66 -16.95 -18.25
C TYR A 157 4.17 -16.77 -19.70
N LEU A 158 3.60 -17.78 -20.34
CA LEU A 158 2.97 -17.75 -21.65
C LEU A 158 1.76 -18.66 -21.57
N ASN A 159 0.68 -18.18 -20.94
CA ASN A 159 -0.64 -18.78 -21.12
C ASN A 159 -1.14 -18.46 -22.54
N ARG A 160 -0.42 -18.93 -23.57
CA ARG A 160 -1.05 -19.24 -24.84
C ARG A 160 -1.78 -20.56 -24.59
N PRO A 161 -3.12 -20.60 -24.56
CA PRO A 161 -3.82 -21.88 -24.53
C PRO A 161 -3.32 -22.73 -25.71
N THR A 162 -2.53 -23.75 -25.42
CA THR A 162 -2.01 -24.69 -26.42
C THR A 162 -3.20 -25.43 -27.03
N GLY A 163 -3.62 -25.00 -28.23
CA GLY A 163 -4.71 -25.61 -28.98
C GLY A 163 -6.00 -24.80 -29.12
N GLN A 164 -6.10 -23.57 -28.58
CA GLN A 164 -7.24 -22.70 -28.89
C GLN A 164 -6.93 -21.78 -30.07
N ALA A 165 -7.82 -21.80 -31.07
CA ALA A 165 -7.73 -20.90 -32.20
C ALA A 165 -7.88 -19.46 -31.67
N PRO A 166 -7.01 -18.52 -32.09
CA PRO A 166 -7.21 -17.11 -31.79
C PRO A 166 -8.63 -16.69 -32.19
N VAL A 167 -9.29 -15.88 -31.37
CA VAL A 167 -10.63 -15.38 -31.68
C VAL A 167 -10.45 -14.33 -32.78
N PRO A 168 -10.91 -14.59 -34.03
CA PRO A 168 -10.70 -13.65 -35.12
C PRO A 168 -11.64 -12.46 -34.94
N ASP A 169 -11.06 -11.26 -34.84
CA ASP A 169 -11.76 -9.98 -34.93
C ASP A 169 -11.28 -9.28 -36.22
N GLY A 170 -11.92 -9.64 -37.34
CA GLY A 170 -11.42 -9.27 -38.66
C GLY A 170 -10.04 -9.88 -38.92
N SER A 171 -9.00 -9.04 -38.98
CA SER A 171 -7.59 -9.46 -39.15
C SER A 171 -6.81 -9.59 -37.83
N LEU A 172 -7.43 -9.25 -36.68
CA LEU A 172 -6.76 -9.29 -35.38
C LEU A 172 -7.00 -10.64 -34.70
N ASN A 173 -5.93 -11.19 -34.12
CA ASN A 173 -5.94 -12.39 -33.31
C ASN A 173 -5.78 -11.97 -31.85
N TRP A 174 -6.86 -12.07 -31.07
CA TRP A 174 -6.84 -11.81 -29.64
C TRP A 174 -6.45 -13.07 -28.87
N VAL A 175 -5.47 -12.95 -27.98
CA VAL A 175 -5.02 -14.04 -27.10
C VAL A 175 -5.49 -13.75 -25.67
N PRO A 176 -6.23 -14.66 -25.04
CA PRO A 176 -6.63 -14.50 -23.65
C PRO A 176 -5.41 -14.58 -22.74
N TYR A 177 -5.36 -13.69 -21.76
CA TYR A 177 -4.36 -13.63 -20.72
C TYR A 177 -5.05 -13.67 -19.36
N ARG A 178 -4.53 -14.52 -18.48
CA ARG A 178 -4.97 -14.63 -17.09
C ARG A 178 -3.87 -14.15 -16.19
N HIS A 179 -4.25 -13.31 -15.25
CA HIS A 179 -3.38 -12.87 -14.18
C HIS A 179 -2.97 -14.04 -13.28
N SER A 180 -1.68 -14.09 -12.93
CA SER A 180 -1.06 -15.03 -12.00
C SER A 180 -0.94 -16.51 -12.45
N PRO A 181 0.25 -17.13 -12.26
CA PRO A 181 0.50 -18.56 -12.49
C PRO A 181 0.26 -19.43 -11.24
N TYR A 182 -0.28 -18.88 -10.15
CA TYR A 182 -0.14 -19.51 -8.83
C TYR A 182 -0.87 -20.84 -8.64
N LEU A 183 -1.87 -21.20 -9.46
CA LEU A 183 -2.62 -22.44 -9.24
C LEU A 183 -2.98 -23.19 -10.52
N LYS A 184 -2.97 -24.52 -10.40
CA LYS A 184 -3.58 -25.47 -11.35
C LYS A 184 -5.12 -25.36 -11.33
N ASN A 185 -5.69 -24.74 -10.30
CA ASN A 185 -7.13 -24.50 -10.17
C ASN A 185 -7.57 -23.33 -11.06
N ARG A 186 -8.42 -23.62 -12.04
CA ARG A 186 -8.87 -22.68 -13.07
C ARG A 186 -9.77 -21.57 -12.55
N SER A 187 -10.25 -21.66 -11.31
CA SER A 187 -11.19 -20.70 -10.72
C SER A 187 -10.50 -19.52 -10.03
N TRP A 188 -9.20 -19.63 -9.69
CA TRP A 188 -8.51 -18.63 -8.91
C TRP A 188 -7.49 -17.88 -9.74
N SER A 189 -7.55 -16.56 -9.64
CA SER A 189 -6.49 -15.67 -10.10
C SER A 189 -6.50 -14.45 -9.21
N ALA A 190 -5.30 -14.00 -8.86
CA ALA A 190 -5.09 -12.77 -8.11
C ALA A 190 -4.15 -11.86 -8.91
N TYR A 191 -4.31 -10.56 -8.76
CA TYR A 191 -3.36 -9.55 -9.22
C TYR A 191 -3.42 -8.32 -8.32
N LEU A 192 -2.42 -7.46 -8.47
CA LEU A 192 -2.31 -6.22 -7.71
C LEU A 192 -2.50 -5.02 -8.61
N VAL A 193 -3.42 -4.15 -8.24
CA VAL A 193 -3.62 -2.82 -8.81
C VAL A 193 -2.83 -1.81 -7.97
N ASP A 194 -1.75 -1.27 -8.52
CA ASP A 194 -0.83 -0.38 -7.80
C ASP A 194 -0.39 0.78 -8.72
N PRO A 195 -1.24 1.80 -8.88
CA PRO A 195 -1.02 2.85 -9.86
C PRO A 195 0.24 3.68 -9.60
N LEU A 196 0.66 3.85 -8.34
CA LEU A 196 1.89 4.59 -8.02
C LEU A 196 3.11 3.68 -8.03
N GLY A 197 3.02 2.49 -7.43
CA GLY A 197 4.17 1.60 -7.33
C GLY A 197 4.61 1.07 -8.68
N TRP A 198 3.68 0.84 -9.61
CA TRP A 198 4.03 0.50 -10.99
C TRP A 198 4.99 1.50 -11.65
N HIS A 199 4.75 2.81 -11.47
CA HIS A 199 5.56 3.85 -12.12
C HIS A 199 6.86 4.15 -11.36
N ARG A 200 6.90 3.85 -10.07
CA ARG A 200 7.98 4.27 -9.15
C ARG A 200 8.93 3.16 -8.74
N GLN A 201 8.47 1.92 -8.75
CA GLN A 201 9.34 0.78 -8.48
C GLN A 201 10.41 0.74 -9.57
N ASP A 202 11.66 0.71 -9.13
CA ASP A 202 12.87 1.07 -9.88
C ASP A 202 12.74 0.80 -11.39
N ALA A 203 12.70 1.90 -12.16
CA ALA A 203 12.44 1.91 -13.59
C ALA A 203 13.47 1.11 -14.41
N LEU A 204 14.57 0.68 -13.78
CA LEU A 204 15.67 -0.04 -14.41
C LEU A 204 15.66 -1.55 -14.10
N SER A 205 14.72 -2.04 -13.28
CA SER A 205 14.64 -3.47 -12.97
C SER A 205 13.65 -4.20 -13.90
N ILE A 206 14.04 -5.40 -14.33
CA ILE A 206 13.23 -6.34 -15.13
C ILE A 206 11.92 -6.73 -14.38
N ASP A 207 11.85 -6.39 -13.08
CA ASP A 207 10.82 -6.81 -12.13
C ASP A 207 9.75 -5.74 -11.86
N ARG A 208 9.73 -4.61 -12.57
CA ARG A 208 8.74 -3.52 -12.38
C ARG A 208 7.29 -4.01 -12.38
N TYR A 209 7.05 -5.12 -13.06
CA TYR A 209 5.73 -5.68 -13.31
C TYR A 209 5.30 -6.72 -12.27
N GLN A 210 6.18 -7.00 -11.31
CA GLN A 210 6.07 -8.11 -10.39
C GLN A 210 6.00 -7.59 -8.96
N PHE A 211 5.08 -8.12 -8.19
CA PHE A 211 4.91 -7.80 -6.78
C PHE A 211 5.37 -8.97 -5.90
N GLY A 212 6.08 -8.66 -4.81
CA GLY A 212 6.52 -9.64 -3.83
C GLY A 212 7.82 -10.36 -4.14
N ARG A 213 8.87 -9.66 -4.61
CA ARG A 213 10.14 -10.31 -4.95
C ARG A 213 10.74 -11.06 -3.77
N LEU A 214 11.00 -12.35 -3.96
CA LEU A 214 11.71 -13.19 -3.00
C LEU A 214 13.14 -12.66 -2.80
N TYR A 215 13.51 -12.44 -1.53
CA TYR A 215 14.80 -11.87 -1.14
C TYR A 215 16.02 -12.71 -1.57
N ALA A 216 15.87 -14.00 -1.86
CA ALA A 216 17.01 -14.93 -1.96
C ALA A 216 16.96 -15.93 -3.12
N ASP A 217 15.96 -15.89 -4.00
CA ASP A 217 15.86 -16.89 -5.07
C ASP A 217 16.59 -16.44 -6.35
N THR A 218 17.77 -17.01 -6.59
CA THR A 218 18.53 -16.85 -7.83
C THR A 218 18.13 -17.86 -8.90
N SER A 219 17.22 -18.80 -8.62
CA SER A 219 16.89 -19.92 -9.51
C SER A 219 15.94 -19.58 -10.66
N GLY A 220 15.48 -18.33 -10.78
CA GLY A 220 14.70 -17.85 -11.93
C GLY A 220 13.28 -18.40 -12.03
N SER A 221 12.83 -19.19 -11.06
CA SER A 221 11.47 -19.75 -10.97
C SER A 221 10.58 -18.99 -9.97
N SER A 222 10.93 -17.74 -9.65
CA SER A 222 10.11 -16.90 -8.80
C SER A 222 8.76 -16.68 -9.49
N LYS A 223 7.72 -17.24 -8.88
CA LYS A 223 6.34 -16.85 -9.14
C LYS A 223 6.17 -15.46 -8.56
N TYR A 224 5.54 -14.56 -9.29
CA TYR A 224 5.28 -13.21 -8.83
C TYR A 224 3.81 -12.90 -9.06
N LEU A 225 3.25 -12.04 -8.21
CA LEU A 225 1.93 -11.50 -8.46
C LEU A 225 2.04 -10.41 -9.52
N ASP A 226 1.18 -10.47 -10.54
CA ASP A 226 1.14 -9.43 -11.55
C ASP A 226 0.72 -8.10 -10.91
N ARG A 227 1.49 -7.05 -11.19
CA ARG A 227 1.12 -5.67 -10.83
C ARG A 227 0.48 -5.00 -12.04
N ILE A 228 -0.43 -4.05 -11.84
CA ILE A 228 -1.02 -3.25 -12.92
C ILE A 228 -1.16 -1.77 -12.49
N HIS A 229 -1.10 -0.87 -13.46
CA HIS A 229 -0.96 0.58 -13.25
C HIS A 229 -2.24 1.43 -13.44
N CYS A 230 -3.39 0.78 -13.67
CA CYS A 230 -4.69 1.44 -13.86
C CYS A 230 -4.84 2.35 -15.11
N GLN A 231 -4.04 2.22 -16.18
CA GLN A 231 -4.09 3.12 -17.36
C GLN A 231 -3.78 4.59 -17.10
N LEU A 232 -3.27 4.92 -15.91
CA LEU A 232 -2.96 6.31 -15.58
C LEU A 232 -1.51 6.61 -15.93
N SER A 233 -1.28 7.80 -16.51
CA SER A 233 0.07 8.32 -16.68
C SER A 233 0.71 8.55 -15.30
N PRO A 234 2.05 8.61 -15.20
CA PRO A 234 2.71 8.89 -13.91
C PRO A 234 2.18 10.16 -13.25
N ASP A 235 1.96 11.22 -14.02
CA ASP A 235 1.45 12.50 -13.52
C ASP A 235 -0.01 12.39 -13.07
N ALA A 236 -0.87 11.73 -13.86
CA ALA A 236 -2.25 11.48 -13.48
C ALA A 236 -2.33 10.62 -12.22
N ALA A 237 -1.54 9.55 -12.12
CA ALA A 237 -1.47 8.70 -10.93
C ALA A 237 -1.01 9.50 -9.69
N ASN A 238 -0.01 10.38 -9.84
CA ASN A 238 0.41 11.28 -8.75
C ASN A 238 -0.69 12.26 -8.36
N GLN A 239 -1.48 12.78 -9.30
CA GLN A 239 -2.56 13.72 -9.01
C GLN A 239 -3.77 13.04 -8.35
N PHE A 240 -4.18 11.87 -8.84
CA PHE A 240 -5.36 11.15 -8.35
C PHE A 240 -5.12 10.41 -7.04
N PHE A 241 -3.91 9.88 -6.83
CA PHE A 241 -3.63 8.95 -5.73
C PHE A 241 -2.64 9.49 -4.70
N ARG A 242 -2.47 10.81 -4.66
CA ARG A 242 -1.92 11.49 -3.50
C ARG A 242 -3.06 12.19 -2.78
N LEU A 243 -3.11 12.04 -1.46
CA LEU A 243 -3.96 12.91 -0.66
C LEU A 243 -3.53 14.36 -0.92
N GLN A 244 -4.47 15.17 -1.42
CA GLN A 244 -4.26 16.60 -1.67
C GLN A 244 -3.85 17.35 -0.40
N ASP A 245 -4.17 16.82 0.79
CA ASP A 245 -3.87 17.48 2.07
C ASP A 245 -2.55 17.03 2.74
N SER A 246 -1.67 16.37 1.98
CA SER A 246 -0.34 15.99 2.48
C SER A 246 0.72 16.99 2.07
N TRP A 247 0.87 18.02 2.90
CA TRP A 247 1.83 19.10 2.68
C TRP A 247 3.09 18.88 3.52
N SER A 248 4.25 19.14 2.92
CA SER A 248 5.50 19.33 3.63
C SER A 248 5.97 20.76 3.40
N GLU A 249 6.39 21.41 4.47
CA GLU A 249 7.05 22.70 4.39
C GLU A 249 8.37 22.52 3.62
N ALA A 250 8.46 23.15 2.45
CA ALA A 250 9.72 23.24 1.73
C ALA A 250 10.57 24.37 2.28
N VAL A 251 9.92 25.49 2.58
CA VAL A 251 10.54 26.75 2.96
C VAL A 251 9.57 27.55 3.81
N GLU A 252 10.07 28.16 4.88
CA GLU A 252 9.37 29.21 5.62
C GLU A 252 10.32 30.39 5.83
N THR A 253 9.90 31.59 5.43
CA THR A 253 10.75 32.79 5.58
C THR A 253 9.94 34.09 5.57
N THR A 254 10.58 35.17 6.01
CA THR A 254 10.08 36.53 5.84
C THR A 254 10.47 37.02 4.45
N PRO A 255 9.51 37.31 3.55
CA PRO A 255 9.82 37.85 2.23
C PRO A 255 10.46 39.26 2.37
N VAL A 256 11.36 39.61 1.45
CA VAL A 256 11.94 40.95 1.36
C VAL A 256 10.88 41.95 0.91
N THR A 257 10.13 41.59 -0.13
CA THR A 257 8.97 42.33 -0.59
C THR A 257 7.89 41.38 -1.10
N VAL A 258 6.64 41.79 -0.94
CA VAL A 258 5.47 41.20 -1.59
C VAL A 258 4.74 42.32 -2.30
N SER A 259 4.61 42.23 -3.63
CA SER A 259 4.02 43.28 -4.46
C SER A 259 3.08 42.71 -5.52
N ILE A 260 2.22 43.55 -6.07
CA ILE A 260 1.24 43.18 -7.11
C ILE A 260 1.61 43.94 -8.39
N PRO A 261 2.52 43.38 -9.23
CA PRO A 261 2.99 44.09 -10.42
C PRO A 261 1.93 44.20 -11.53
N ALA A 262 0.95 43.29 -11.54
CA ALA A 262 -0.15 43.25 -12.49
C ALA A 262 -1.43 42.74 -11.80
N ALA A 263 -2.60 42.99 -12.40
CA ALA A 263 -3.86 42.47 -11.90
C ALA A 263 -3.79 40.93 -11.82
N ASN A 264 -4.12 40.38 -10.65
CA ASN A 264 -4.08 38.94 -10.36
C ASN A 264 -2.70 38.28 -10.39
N GLN A 265 -1.62 39.05 -10.27
CA GLN A 265 -0.28 38.49 -10.12
C GLN A 265 0.36 38.98 -8.84
N LEU A 266 0.92 38.06 -8.07
CA LEU A 266 1.69 38.34 -6.87
C LEU A 266 3.18 38.09 -7.16
N GLU A 267 4.01 39.08 -6.87
CA GLU A 267 5.46 38.98 -6.96
C GLU A 267 6.06 38.98 -5.55
N ILE A 268 6.85 37.95 -5.27
CA ILE A 268 7.42 37.69 -3.95
C ILE A 268 8.94 37.63 -4.13
N VAL A 269 9.64 38.51 -3.42
CA VAL A 269 11.11 38.57 -3.44
C VAL A 269 11.62 37.91 -2.17
N PHE A 270 12.32 36.79 -2.32
CA PHE A 270 12.92 36.06 -1.20
C PHE A 270 14.29 36.64 -0.81
N PRO A 271 14.73 36.43 0.45
CA PRO A 271 16.08 36.78 0.87
C PRO A 271 17.15 36.10 0.01
N ASN A 272 18.28 36.77 -0.18
CA ASN A 272 19.42 36.33 -0.97
C ASN A 272 20.00 34.97 -0.52
N THR A 273 19.74 34.60 0.74
CA THR A 273 20.21 33.36 1.36
C THR A 273 19.37 32.14 0.98
N MET A 274 18.29 32.33 0.20
CA MET A 274 17.31 31.30 -0.10
C MET A 274 17.18 31.07 -1.61
N ASP A 275 17.47 29.84 -2.04
CA ASP A 275 17.24 29.39 -3.41
C ASP A 275 15.90 28.66 -3.51
N VAL A 276 14.87 29.35 -4.01
CA VAL A 276 13.56 28.74 -4.28
C VAL A 276 13.46 28.11 -5.68
N ARG A 277 14.50 28.21 -6.52
CA ARG A 277 14.49 27.65 -7.89
C ARG A 277 14.68 26.14 -7.90
N GLY A 278 15.41 25.63 -6.91
CA GLY A 278 15.56 24.18 -6.71
C GLY A 278 14.27 23.48 -6.25
N LEU A 279 13.25 24.24 -5.86
CA LEU A 279 11.97 23.69 -5.44
C LEU A 279 11.18 23.22 -6.67
N THR A 280 11.00 21.90 -6.76
CA THR A 280 10.11 21.27 -7.74
C THR A 280 8.75 21.00 -7.11
N ASN A 281 7.68 20.96 -7.92
CA ASN A 281 6.31 20.71 -7.45
C ASN A 281 5.84 21.74 -6.41
N LEU A 282 5.98 23.03 -6.73
CA LEU A 282 5.34 24.09 -5.96
C LEU A 282 3.83 23.99 -6.16
N ASN A 283 3.10 23.76 -5.07
CA ASN A 283 1.66 23.58 -5.13
C ASN A 283 0.90 24.73 -4.49
N ARG A 284 1.36 25.21 -3.33
CA ARG A 284 0.71 26.30 -2.61
C ARG A 284 1.69 27.13 -1.79
N MET A 285 1.28 28.36 -1.51
CA MET A 285 1.94 29.26 -0.58
C MET A 285 0.97 29.68 0.50
N VAL A 286 1.43 29.64 1.75
CA VAL A 286 0.69 30.08 2.92
C VAL A 286 1.33 31.37 3.40
N PHE A 287 0.53 32.43 3.41
CA PHE A 287 0.94 33.74 3.87
C PHE A 287 0.38 33.95 5.27
N THR A 288 1.23 34.31 6.21
CA THR A 288 0.85 34.67 7.58
C THR A 288 1.12 36.15 7.82
N SER A 289 0.35 36.75 8.73
CA SER A 289 0.48 38.14 9.16
C SER A 289 0.34 38.24 10.67
N THR A 290 1.33 38.78 11.39
CA THR A 290 1.20 39.09 12.82
C THR A 290 0.29 40.29 13.10
N LEU A 291 0.18 41.23 12.15
CA LEU A 291 -0.68 42.42 12.27
C LEU A 291 -2.17 42.08 12.12
N ASN A 292 -2.48 41.06 11.32
CA ASN A 292 -3.83 40.53 11.15
C ASN A 292 -3.73 39.00 11.25
N PRO A 293 -3.97 38.39 12.43
CA PRO A 293 -3.70 36.98 12.71
C PRO A 293 -4.62 36.06 11.89
N ARG A 294 -4.29 35.95 10.61
CA ARG A 294 -4.97 35.22 9.56
C ARG A 294 -3.89 34.60 8.68
N ALA A 295 -4.14 33.38 8.23
CA ALA A 295 -3.37 32.76 7.18
C ALA A 295 -4.17 32.84 5.88
N VAL A 296 -3.51 33.14 4.77
CA VAL A 296 -4.08 33.12 3.43
C VAL A 296 -3.33 32.09 2.62
N GLU A 297 -4.05 31.14 2.03
CA GLU A 297 -3.48 30.12 1.15
C GLU A 297 -3.73 30.52 -0.31
N LEU A 298 -2.69 30.48 -1.13
CA LEU A 298 -2.79 30.68 -2.57
C LEU A 298 -2.16 29.49 -3.31
N PRO A 299 -2.83 28.93 -4.33
CA PRO A 299 -2.22 27.91 -5.17
C PRO A 299 -1.08 28.52 -6.00
N VAL A 300 0.00 27.77 -6.17
CA VAL A 300 1.09 28.15 -7.09
C VAL A 300 0.74 27.58 -8.44
N SER A 301 0.22 28.43 -9.32
CA SER A 301 0.09 28.11 -10.75
C SER A 301 1.09 28.94 -11.53
N ASN A 302 1.74 28.31 -12.52
CA ASN A 302 2.73 28.93 -13.40
C ASN A 302 3.88 29.67 -12.68
N PRO A 303 4.64 29.02 -11.77
CA PRO A 303 5.74 29.68 -11.08
C PRO A 303 6.76 30.22 -12.09
N ASN A 304 6.90 31.54 -12.15
CA ASN A 304 7.86 32.19 -13.04
C ASN A 304 8.97 32.86 -12.22
N PHE A 305 10.19 32.36 -12.40
CA PHE A 305 11.39 32.89 -11.77
C PHE A 305 12.05 33.90 -12.72
N THR A 306 12.10 35.18 -12.30
CA THR A 306 12.26 36.29 -13.26
C THR A 306 13.69 36.78 -13.50
N ASP A 307 14.71 36.27 -12.81
CA ASP A 307 16.10 36.66 -13.10
C ASP A 307 17.11 35.56 -12.77
N PRO A 308 17.71 34.86 -13.76
CA PRO A 308 18.68 33.82 -13.50
C PRO A 308 19.96 34.32 -12.81
N ASN A 309 20.27 35.63 -12.86
CA ASN A 309 21.54 36.21 -12.40
C ASN A 309 21.43 37.00 -11.09
N ASN A 310 20.22 37.21 -10.56
CA ASN A 310 20.02 37.94 -9.31
C ASN A 310 20.14 37.00 -8.10
N PRO A 311 20.90 37.37 -7.04
CA PRO A 311 20.90 36.63 -5.77
C PRO A 311 19.52 36.54 -5.12
N ASN A 312 18.57 37.43 -5.45
CA ASN A 312 17.21 37.37 -4.96
C ASN A 312 16.35 36.55 -5.93
N SER A 313 15.95 35.35 -5.50
CA SER A 313 14.96 34.59 -6.23
C SER A 313 13.60 35.31 -6.12
N THR A 314 13.12 35.82 -7.25
CA THR A 314 11.80 36.44 -7.37
C THR A 314 10.84 35.41 -7.95
N LEU A 315 9.75 35.13 -7.24
CA LEU A 315 8.70 34.21 -7.66
C LEU A 315 7.45 35.00 -8.00
N ARG A 316 6.92 34.80 -9.21
CA ARG A 316 5.60 35.28 -9.61
C ARG A 316 4.60 34.14 -9.61
N ILE A 317 3.45 34.37 -8.97
CA ILE A 317 2.32 33.45 -8.94
C ILE A 317 1.03 34.17 -9.33
N ASP A 318 0.07 33.42 -9.86
CA ASP A 318 -1.29 33.93 -10.10
C ASP A 318 -2.06 33.96 -8.77
N GLY A 319 -2.71 35.08 -8.45
CA GLY A 319 -3.47 35.28 -7.23
C GLY A 319 -3.46 36.72 -6.70
N VAL A 320 -4.36 37.01 -5.76
CA VAL A 320 -4.42 38.31 -5.07
C VAL A 320 -4.60 38.07 -3.58
N LEU A 321 -3.81 38.75 -2.75
CA LEU A 321 -4.00 38.75 -1.30
C LEU A 321 -5.21 39.64 -0.94
N PRO A 322 -5.98 39.30 0.11
CA PRO A 322 -7.09 40.14 0.57
C PRO A 322 -6.65 41.59 0.79
N SER A 323 -7.49 42.56 0.42
CA SER A 323 -7.18 43.99 0.60
C SER A 323 -6.80 44.30 2.05
N GLY A 324 -5.65 44.97 2.24
CA GLY A 324 -5.12 45.33 3.56
C GLY A 324 -4.40 44.18 4.29
N PHE A 325 -4.26 43.01 3.67
CA PHE A 325 -3.44 41.92 4.20
C PHE A 325 -1.97 42.15 3.85
N LEU A 326 -1.13 42.34 4.87
CA LEU A 326 0.31 42.53 4.73
C LEU A 326 1.01 41.30 5.33
N PRO A 327 1.50 40.38 4.48
CA PRO A 327 2.19 39.19 4.97
C PRO A 327 3.55 39.54 5.54
N ASP A 328 3.87 39.01 6.71
CA ASP A 328 5.19 39.10 7.33
C ASP A 328 5.98 37.78 7.23
N GLN A 329 5.28 36.69 6.99
CA GLN A 329 5.90 35.39 6.75
C GLN A 329 5.18 34.67 5.61
N VAL A 330 6.00 33.97 4.82
CA VAL A 330 5.59 33.19 3.67
C VAL A 330 6.16 31.79 3.84
N ARG A 331 5.26 30.82 3.82
CA ARG A 331 5.58 29.40 3.82
C ARG A 331 5.24 28.82 2.45
N ILE A 332 6.21 28.17 1.84
CA ILE A 332 6.01 27.38 0.62
C ILE A 332 5.80 25.94 1.04
N ASP A 333 4.61 25.43 0.74
CA ASP A 333 4.31 24.02 0.92
C ASP A 333 4.46 23.32 -0.43
N VAL A 334 5.30 22.30 -0.45
CA VAL A 334 5.32 21.32 -1.54
C VAL A 334 4.45 20.15 -1.12
N GLN A 335 3.73 19.55 -2.07
CA GLN A 335 3.01 18.32 -1.77
C GLN A 335 4.04 17.26 -1.39
N ALA A 336 3.96 16.79 -0.14
CA ALA A 336 4.88 15.79 0.36
C ALA A 336 4.87 14.59 -0.60
N PRO A 337 6.04 14.04 -0.98
CA PRO A 337 6.08 12.87 -1.84
C PRO A 337 5.33 11.72 -1.15
N THR A 338 4.11 11.48 -1.61
CA THR A 338 3.25 10.31 -1.27
C THR A 338 3.20 9.95 0.22
N ARG A 339 2.64 10.83 1.06
CA ARG A 339 2.35 10.47 2.47
C ARG A 339 1.42 9.26 2.58
N TYR A 340 0.48 9.14 1.65
CA TYR A 340 -0.38 7.97 1.52
C TYR A 340 -0.34 7.50 0.08
N SER A 341 -0.31 6.18 -0.08
CA SER A 341 -0.50 5.48 -1.34
C SER A 341 -1.47 4.32 -1.07
N TRP A 342 -1.99 3.72 -2.12
CA TRP A 342 -2.78 2.51 -1.97
C TRP A 342 -2.41 1.52 -3.05
N LEU A 343 -2.77 0.28 -2.79
CA LEU A 343 -2.69 -0.83 -3.70
C LEU A 343 -3.89 -1.74 -3.40
N MET A 344 -4.46 -2.34 -4.43
CA MET A 344 -5.63 -3.18 -4.31
C MET A 344 -5.29 -4.56 -4.83
N ALA A 345 -5.47 -5.56 -3.98
CA ALA A 345 -5.45 -6.94 -4.42
C ALA A 345 -6.84 -7.28 -4.93
N VAL A 346 -6.91 -7.79 -6.16
CA VAL A 346 -8.14 -8.32 -6.73
C VAL A 346 -7.95 -9.81 -6.89
N HIS A 347 -8.92 -10.58 -6.43
CA HIS A 347 -8.91 -12.04 -6.55
C HIS A 347 -10.30 -12.57 -6.90
N SER A 348 -10.34 -13.77 -7.47
CA SER A 348 -11.60 -14.51 -7.64
C SER A 348 -11.74 -15.61 -6.60
N SER A 349 -12.92 -15.70 -6.01
CA SER A 349 -13.30 -16.81 -5.13
C SER A 349 -13.44 -18.11 -5.94
N PRO A 350 -13.46 -19.30 -5.30
CA PRO A 350 -13.73 -20.57 -5.97
C PRO A 350 -15.03 -20.59 -6.78
N ARG A 351 -16.00 -19.75 -6.40
CA ARG A 351 -17.30 -19.60 -7.07
C ARG A 351 -17.23 -18.67 -8.29
N GLY A 352 -16.07 -18.08 -8.57
CA GLY A 352 -15.88 -17.08 -9.61
C GLY A 352 -16.45 -15.71 -9.25
N GLU A 353 -16.73 -15.46 -7.97
CA GLU A 353 -17.08 -14.13 -7.48
C GLU A 353 -15.81 -13.30 -7.31
N PHE A 354 -15.88 -12.02 -7.64
CA PHE A 354 -14.73 -11.12 -7.55
C PHE A 354 -14.75 -10.41 -6.22
N GLU A 355 -13.61 -10.45 -5.55
CA GLU A 355 -13.38 -9.75 -4.30
C GLU A 355 -12.12 -8.90 -4.45
N ALA A 356 -12.17 -7.70 -3.87
CA ALA A 356 -11.05 -6.79 -3.89
C ALA A 356 -10.77 -6.29 -2.47
N GLN A 357 -9.51 -6.19 -2.11
CA GLN A 357 -9.05 -5.64 -0.84
C GLN A 357 -8.07 -4.53 -1.12
N CYS A 358 -8.37 -3.33 -0.63
CA CYS A 358 -7.53 -2.16 -0.82
C CYS A 358 -6.73 -1.89 0.45
N ALA A 359 -5.41 -1.88 0.32
CA ALA A 359 -4.47 -1.54 1.38
C ALA A 359 -3.99 -0.09 1.21
N ILE A 360 -4.10 0.70 2.27
CA ILE A 360 -3.56 2.06 2.35
C ILE A 360 -2.21 1.99 3.06
N VAL A 361 -1.18 2.48 2.37
CA VAL A 361 0.21 2.49 2.83
C VAL A 361 0.65 3.91 3.13
N PHE A 362 1.14 4.13 4.35
CA PHE A 362 1.69 5.39 4.80
C PHE A 362 3.18 5.48 4.47
N ASN A 363 3.58 6.56 3.81
CA ASN A 363 4.96 6.92 3.50
C ASN A 363 5.76 5.81 2.81
N ARG A 364 5.16 5.19 1.78
CA ARG A 364 5.80 4.16 0.96
C ARG A 364 6.94 4.79 0.14
N THR A 365 8.15 4.24 0.22
CA THR A 365 9.33 4.74 -0.51
C THR A 365 9.42 4.16 -1.91
N PHE A 366 8.69 3.07 -2.19
CA PHE A 366 8.69 2.32 -3.46
C PHE A 366 10.05 1.71 -3.81
N GLN A 367 10.95 1.63 -2.84
CA GLN A 367 12.18 0.86 -2.97
C GLN A 367 11.85 -0.63 -2.92
N THR A 368 12.67 -1.46 -3.57
CA THR A 368 12.50 -2.92 -3.55
C THR A 368 12.47 -3.49 -2.12
N LEU A 369 13.14 -2.82 -1.17
CA LEU A 369 13.15 -3.20 0.25
C LEU A 369 11.84 -2.94 0.99
N ASP A 370 10.92 -2.13 0.44
CA ASP A 370 9.58 -1.95 1.02
C ASP A 370 8.63 -3.08 0.66
N GLU A 371 9.00 -3.94 -0.30
CA GLU A 371 8.15 -5.00 -0.83
C GLU A 371 8.92 -6.32 -0.82
N GLN A 372 9.22 -6.79 0.37
CA GLN A 372 9.97 -8.02 0.54
C GLN A 372 9.01 -9.21 0.55
N GLY A 373 9.19 -10.09 -0.42
CA GLY A 373 8.58 -11.41 -0.44
C GLY A 373 9.37 -12.36 0.46
N TYR A 374 8.65 -13.04 1.34
CA TYR A 374 9.16 -14.10 2.19
C TYR A 374 8.41 -15.39 1.89
N ARG A 375 9.10 -16.52 2.05
CA ARG A 375 8.43 -17.81 2.02
C ARG A 375 7.53 -17.89 3.25
N ALA A 376 6.24 -18.10 3.04
CA ALA A 376 5.29 -18.25 4.13
C ALA A 376 4.34 -19.42 3.90
N GLU A 377 3.97 -20.06 4.99
CA GLU A 377 2.92 -21.08 5.00
C GLU A 377 1.72 -20.47 5.71
N PHE A 378 0.68 -20.16 4.95
CA PHE A 378 -0.61 -19.75 5.48
C PHE A 378 -1.40 -21.03 5.74
N CYS A 379 -1.61 -21.36 7.01
CA CYS A 379 -2.32 -22.57 7.40
C CYS A 379 -3.74 -22.23 7.82
N GLN A 380 -4.69 -22.93 7.19
CA GLN A 380 -5.94 -23.33 7.81
C GLN A 380 -5.79 -24.82 8.06
N THR A 381 -5.52 -25.22 9.30
CA THR A 381 -5.56 -26.63 9.69
C THR A 381 -7.02 -27.06 9.71
N GLU A 382 -7.51 -27.52 8.56
CA GLU A 382 -8.59 -28.50 8.56
C GLU A 382 -7.94 -29.87 8.75
N ASP A 383 -8.51 -30.67 9.65
CA ASP A 383 -8.26 -32.11 9.78
C ASP A 383 -8.44 -32.74 8.38
N LEU A 384 -7.31 -33.05 7.73
CA LEU A 384 -7.26 -33.41 6.31
C LEU A 384 -7.91 -34.77 6.03
N ASN A 385 -7.95 -35.65 7.02
CA ASN A 385 -8.57 -36.96 6.99
C ASN A 385 -10.05 -36.92 7.38
N ASN A 386 -10.49 -35.89 8.12
CA ASN A 386 -11.88 -35.73 8.58
C ASN A 386 -12.40 -37.03 9.22
N ASP A 387 -11.52 -37.76 9.87
CA ASP A 387 -11.80 -39.00 10.58
C ASP A 387 -12.35 -38.71 11.99
N GLY A 388 -12.27 -37.45 12.42
CA GLY A 388 -12.78 -36.99 13.71
C GLY A 388 -11.83 -37.31 14.86
N ASP A 389 -10.59 -37.65 14.52
CA ASP A 389 -9.52 -37.96 15.44
C ASP A 389 -8.91 -36.66 15.94
N VAL A 390 -8.79 -36.52 17.26
CA VAL A 390 -8.00 -35.42 17.82
C VAL A 390 -6.53 -35.77 17.64
N ALA A 391 -5.94 -35.25 16.56
CA ALA A 391 -4.50 -35.18 16.30
C ALA A 391 -3.78 -36.54 16.32
N ASP A 392 -3.68 -37.17 15.15
CA ASP A 392 -2.72 -38.27 14.97
C ASP A 392 -1.29 -37.71 15.12
N PRO A 393 -0.50 -38.11 16.15
CA PRO A 393 0.80 -37.50 16.46
C PRO A 393 1.90 -37.72 15.41
N GLY A 394 1.58 -38.30 14.26
CA GLY A 394 2.50 -38.57 13.16
C GLY A 394 2.15 -37.90 11.84
N GLU A 395 0.89 -37.50 11.63
CA GLU A 395 0.41 -37.03 10.32
C GLU A 395 0.09 -35.51 10.31
N ASP A 396 -0.31 -34.97 11.47
CA ASP A 396 -0.68 -33.54 11.64
C ASP A 396 0.49 -32.62 12.07
N THR A 397 1.72 -33.12 12.08
CA THR A 397 2.86 -32.49 12.77
C THR A 397 3.70 -31.53 11.93
N LEU A 398 3.13 -30.85 10.93
CA LEU A 398 3.83 -29.71 10.29
C LEU A 398 4.03 -28.52 11.25
N TRP A 399 3.34 -28.54 12.40
CA TRP A 399 3.56 -27.64 13.52
C TRP A 399 4.01 -28.42 14.77
N PRO A 400 5.17 -28.10 15.37
CA PRO A 400 5.79 -28.89 16.45
C PRO A 400 4.96 -29.09 17.73
N ASN A 401 3.76 -28.52 17.83
CA ASN A 401 2.96 -28.47 19.06
C ASN A 401 1.47 -28.87 18.88
N GLY A 402 1.07 -29.46 17.74
CA GLY A 402 -0.33 -29.91 17.56
C GLY A 402 -1.37 -28.79 17.76
N ARG A 403 -1.07 -27.58 17.30
CA ARG A 403 -2.01 -26.45 17.37
C ARG A 403 -2.94 -26.46 16.17
N ASN A 404 -4.24 -26.58 16.44
CA ASN A 404 -5.33 -26.48 15.45
C ASN A 404 -5.83 -25.04 15.31
N ASP A 405 -4.94 -24.07 15.48
CA ASP A 405 -5.30 -22.65 15.39
C ASP A 405 -5.49 -22.30 13.90
N VAL A 406 -6.75 -22.21 13.47
CA VAL A 406 -7.12 -21.61 12.18
C VAL A 406 -6.64 -20.14 12.16
N ASN A 407 -6.10 -19.68 11.03
CA ASN A 407 -5.52 -18.34 10.82
C ASN A 407 -4.10 -18.15 11.39
N MET A 408 -3.15 -18.99 10.97
CA MET A 408 -1.73 -18.79 11.26
C MET A 408 -0.92 -18.64 9.98
N ALA A 409 0.09 -17.77 10.02
CA ALA A 409 1.16 -17.74 9.02
C ALA A 409 2.49 -18.11 9.66
N LYS A 410 3.23 -19.03 9.04
CA LYS A 410 4.63 -19.28 9.34
C LYS A 410 5.48 -18.53 8.34
N VAL A 411 6.14 -17.47 8.77
CA VAL A 411 7.05 -16.72 7.88
C VAL A 411 8.47 -17.25 8.08
N ARG A 412 9.12 -17.62 6.98
CA ARG A 412 10.49 -18.12 6.94
C ARG A 412 11.38 -17.10 6.23
N TRP A 413 12.51 -16.77 6.84
CA TRP A 413 13.56 -15.97 6.21
C TRP A 413 14.93 -16.59 6.45
N PRO A 414 15.89 -16.39 5.52
CA PRO A 414 17.25 -16.86 5.74
C PRO A 414 17.84 -16.16 6.97
N TYR A 415 18.63 -16.87 7.76
CA TYR A 415 19.40 -16.27 8.86
C TYR A 415 20.82 -16.03 8.36
N ASN A 416 20.99 -15.00 7.54
CA ASN A 416 22.31 -14.58 7.07
C ASN A 416 22.69 -13.31 7.85
N ALA A 417 23.99 -13.08 8.09
CA ALA A 417 24.44 -11.88 8.83
C ALA A 417 23.95 -10.55 8.20
N ASP A 418 23.66 -10.58 6.90
CA ASP A 418 23.20 -9.42 6.11
C ASP A 418 21.69 -9.43 5.81
N SER A 419 20.93 -10.46 6.21
CA SER A 419 19.48 -10.48 6.00
C SER A 419 18.77 -9.79 7.16
N GLU A 420 18.16 -8.62 6.91
CA GLU A 420 17.26 -8.00 7.88
C GLU A 420 16.07 -8.93 8.15
N SER A 421 15.73 -9.13 9.42
CA SER A 421 14.51 -9.83 9.80
C SER A 421 13.29 -9.07 9.26
N PRO A 422 12.22 -9.78 8.87
CA PRO A 422 11.00 -9.14 8.42
C PRO A 422 10.47 -8.20 9.51
N ARG A 423 10.08 -6.98 9.12
CA ARG A 423 9.54 -5.96 10.02
C ARG A 423 8.08 -6.27 10.40
N LEU A 424 7.86 -7.41 11.03
CA LEU A 424 6.58 -7.84 11.56
C LEU A 424 6.23 -6.99 12.80
N LYS A 425 4.97 -6.55 12.88
CA LYS A 425 4.44 -5.83 14.05
C LYS A 425 3.01 -6.28 14.34
N GLU A 426 2.66 -6.38 15.62
CA GLU A 426 1.27 -6.58 16.03
C GLU A 426 0.41 -5.38 15.60
N GLY A 427 -0.78 -5.68 15.08
CA GLY A 427 -1.66 -4.73 14.40
C GLY A 427 -1.17 -4.28 13.01
N GLY A 428 -0.03 -4.79 12.54
CA GLY A 428 0.41 -4.64 11.14
C GLY A 428 -0.35 -5.57 10.20
N PHE A 429 0.08 -5.62 8.94
CA PHE A 429 -0.55 -6.46 7.92
C PHE A 429 0.48 -7.30 7.20
N ILE A 430 0.05 -8.48 6.75
CA ILE A 430 0.80 -9.41 5.90
C ILE A 430 -0.08 -9.76 4.70
N PHE A 431 0.52 -9.79 3.52
CA PHE A 431 -0.18 -10.13 2.29
C PHE A 431 0.19 -11.52 1.84
N ASP A 432 -0.82 -12.34 1.58
CA ASP A 432 -0.67 -13.65 0.94
C ASP A 432 -0.75 -13.48 -0.58
N ALA A 433 0.41 -13.49 -1.24
CA ALA A 433 0.48 -13.29 -2.68
C ALA A 433 -0.03 -14.49 -3.48
N SER A 434 -0.17 -15.67 -2.89
CA SER A 434 -0.74 -16.84 -3.57
C SER A 434 -2.24 -16.67 -3.78
N HIS A 435 -2.92 -16.11 -2.78
CA HIS A 435 -4.37 -16.01 -2.76
C HIS A 435 -4.90 -14.59 -2.96
N GLY A 436 -4.05 -13.58 -2.82
CA GLY A 436 -4.44 -12.18 -2.94
C GLY A 436 -5.11 -11.61 -1.69
N TYR A 437 -4.91 -12.22 -0.52
CA TYR A 437 -5.54 -11.79 0.73
C TYR A 437 -4.60 -10.99 1.64
N TRP A 438 -5.16 -10.00 2.30
CA TRP A 438 -4.54 -9.25 3.38
C TRP A 438 -5.03 -9.75 4.73
N TYR A 439 -4.07 -10.03 5.61
CA TYR A 439 -4.31 -10.44 6.98
C TYR A 439 -3.76 -9.42 7.96
N GLN A 440 -4.51 -9.11 9.01
CA GLN A 440 -4.00 -8.32 10.13
C GLN A 440 -3.26 -9.21 11.11
N ILE A 441 -2.05 -8.81 11.48
CA ILE A 441 -1.23 -9.52 12.47
C ILE A 441 -1.81 -9.26 13.86
N GLN A 442 -2.34 -10.28 14.52
CA GLN A 442 -2.85 -10.14 15.89
C GLN A 442 -1.75 -10.34 16.93
N LYS A 443 -0.95 -11.38 16.75
CA LYS A 443 0.10 -11.77 17.69
C LYS A 443 1.30 -12.32 16.94
N ILE A 444 2.50 -11.99 17.42
CA ILE A 444 3.74 -12.55 16.89
C ILE A 444 4.34 -13.47 17.95
N GLU A 445 4.52 -14.73 17.60
CA GLU A 445 5.23 -15.73 18.39
C GLU A 445 6.56 -16.03 17.68
N VAL A 446 7.66 -15.59 18.29
CA VAL A 446 9.00 -15.84 17.75
C VAL A 446 9.47 -17.18 18.30
N ASN A 447 9.57 -18.18 17.42
CA ASN A 447 10.15 -19.47 17.75
C ASN A 447 11.50 -19.57 17.06
N GLU A 448 12.58 -19.48 17.83
CA GLU A 448 13.93 -19.71 17.34
C GLU A 448 14.19 -21.23 17.24
N GLU A 449 13.57 -21.88 16.27
CA GLU A 449 13.83 -23.28 15.97
C GLU A 449 14.83 -23.40 14.80
N ARG A 450 15.96 -24.08 15.05
CA ARG A 450 16.92 -24.48 14.02
C ARG A 450 16.34 -25.62 13.18
N PHE A 451 16.47 -25.54 11.86
CA PHE A 451 15.95 -26.54 10.93
C PHE A 451 16.89 -26.71 9.73
N ASP A 452 16.95 -27.90 9.15
CA ASP A 452 17.64 -28.15 7.87
C ASP A 452 16.60 -28.14 6.73
N PRO A 453 16.68 -27.20 5.77
CA PRO A 453 15.72 -27.11 4.68
C PRO A 453 15.80 -28.29 3.70
N ASN A 454 16.87 -29.09 3.72
CA ASN A 454 17.06 -30.21 2.80
C ASN A 454 16.74 -31.58 3.40
N THR A 455 16.78 -31.72 4.74
CA THR A 455 16.61 -33.03 5.38
C THR A 455 15.38 -33.15 6.28
N HIS A 456 14.66 -32.04 6.52
CA HIS A 456 13.59 -31.95 7.53
C HIS A 456 14.03 -32.36 8.95
N LEU A 457 15.34 -32.51 9.20
CA LEU A 457 15.94 -32.80 10.50
C LEU A 457 16.53 -31.51 11.10
N PRO A 458 16.78 -31.43 12.41
CA PRO A 458 17.46 -30.27 13.00
C PRO A 458 18.90 -30.15 12.47
N ASP A 459 19.16 -29.11 11.67
CA ASP A 459 20.50 -28.86 11.11
C ASP A 459 21.50 -28.46 12.21
N VAL A 460 22.69 -29.03 12.10
CA VAL A 460 23.84 -28.72 12.96
C VAL A 460 24.62 -27.51 12.41
N ASN A 461 24.43 -27.13 11.14
CA ASN A 461 25.26 -26.13 10.45
C ASN A 461 24.56 -24.82 10.02
N GLY A 462 23.38 -24.55 10.57
CA GLY A 462 22.96 -23.18 10.85
C GLY A 462 22.07 -22.52 9.81
N SER A 463 21.02 -21.91 10.35
CA SER A 463 20.36 -20.65 9.94
C SER A 463 18.89 -20.80 9.60
N HIS A 464 17.97 -20.71 10.58
CA HIS A 464 16.61 -20.18 10.36
C HIS A 464 16.05 -19.56 11.64
N ALA A 465 15.53 -18.33 11.53
CA ALA A 465 14.61 -17.78 12.51
C ALA A 465 13.19 -17.88 11.93
N ARG A 466 12.23 -18.29 12.76
CA ARG A 466 10.83 -18.47 12.38
C ARG A 466 9.99 -17.53 13.22
N SER A 467 9.03 -16.87 12.58
CA SER A 467 7.93 -16.24 13.30
C SER A 467 6.65 -16.94 12.93
N ILE A 468 5.99 -17.41 13.98
CA ILE A 468 4.62 -17.83 13.93
C ILE A 468 3.79 -16.58 14.15
N VAL A 469 2.94 -16.27 13.20
CA VAL A 469 2.09 -15.08 13.26
C VAL A 469 0.66 -15.57 13.41
N ARG A 470 0.01 -15.21 14.51
CA ARG A 470 -1.44 -15.36 14.61
C ARG A 470 -2.07 -14.25 13.81
N LEU A 471 -2.82 -14.64 12.79
CA LEU A 471 -3.55 -13.74 11.93
C LEU A 471 -4.93 -13.52 12.52
N GLY A 472 -5.46 -12.31 12.36
CA GLY A 472 -6.90 -12.13 12.43
C GLY A 472 -7.57 -12.77 11.24
N ASP A 473 -8.90 -12.77 11.26
CA ASP A 473 -9.67 -13.08 10.06
C ASP A 473 -9.16 -12.18 8.92
N ALA A 474 -9.02 -12.74 7.71
CA ALA A 474 -8.72 -11.90 6.56
C ALA A 474 -9.82 -10.84 6.45
N VAL A 475 -9.47 -9.67 5.95
CA VAL A 475 -10.37 -8.51 5.88
C VAL A 475 -11.49 -8.82 4.89
N ASN A 476 -12.56 -9.47 5.38
CA ASN A 476 -13.59 -10.19 4.62
C ASN A 476 -13.09 -11.46 3.92
N VAL A 477 -12.81 -12.53 4.66
CA VAL A 477 -13.22 -13.84 4.15
C VAL A 477 -14.72 -13.92 4.43
N PRO A 478 -15.60 -14.07 3.42
CA PRO A 478 -16.96 -14.50 3.71
C PRO A 478 -16.79 -15.78 4.52
N THR A 479 -17.18 -15.76 5.79
CA THR A 479 -17.36 -17.01 6.53
C THR A 479 -18.49 -17.72 5.80
N GLY A 480 -18.16 -18.47 4.74
CA GLY A 480 -18.99 -19.54 4.23
C GLY A 480 -19.47 -20.27 5.48
N LYS A 481 -20.79 -20.46 5.58
CA LYS A 481 -21.46 -20.97 6.78
C LYS A 481 -20.52 -21.93 7.50
N LEU A 482 -20.12 -21.59 8.73
CA LEU A 482 -19.35 -22.48 9.60
C LEU A 482 -19.96 -23.90 9.47
N GLY A 483 -19.30 -24.80 8.74
CA GLY A 483 -19.84 -26.12 8.37
C GLY A 483 -20.06 -26.43 6.88
N ASP A 484 -19.58 -25.64 5.92
CA ASP A 484 -19.44 -26.08 4.51
C ASP A 484 -18.00 -26.61 4.28
N PRO A 485 -17.76 -27.94 4.44
CA PRO A 485 -16.43 -28.53 4.30
C PRO A 485 -15.87 -28.45 2.88
N ASP A 486 -16.69 -28.09 1.89
CA ASP A 486 -16.25 -27.97 0.49
C ASP A 486 -15.82 -26.54 0.11
N ALA A 487 -16.05 -25.54 0.96
CA ALA A 487 -15.66 -24.16 0.67
C ALA A 487 -14.13 -23.95 0.73
N PHE A 488 -13.40 -24.80 1.46
CA PHE A 488 -11.95 -24.71 1.66
C PHE A 488 -11.16 -25.97 1.26
N ARG A 489 -11.81 -27.07 0.86
CA ARG A 489 -11.12 -28.28 0.37
C ARG A 489 -10.28 -28.09 -0.90
N ASP A 490 -10.54 -27.02 -1.65
CA ASP A 490 -9.77 -26.67 -2.86
C ASP A 490 -8.38 -26.05 -2.57
N TYR A 491 -8.01 -25.86 -1.29
CA TYR A 491 -6.71 -25.30 -0.86
C TYR A 491 -5.59 -26.34 -0.70
N LEU A 492 -5.82 -27.60 -1.07
CA LEU A 492 -4.82 -28.68 -0.96
C LEU A 492 -3.60 -28.41 -1.87
N LEU A 493 -2.53 -27.91 -1.25
CA LEU A 493 -1.21 -27.72 -1.85
C LEU A 493 -0.53 -29.08 -2.02
N ASP A 494 -0.82 -29.77 -3.11
CA ASP A 494 -0.24 -31.09 -3.45
C ASP A 494 1.26 -31.05 -3.82
N ASP A 495 1.94 -29.91 -3.68
CA ASP A 495 3.36 -29.81 -4.03
C ASP A 495 4.11 -28.77 -3.18
N ILE A 496 5.06 -29.25 -2.39
CA ILE A 496 6.06 -28.51 -1.58
C ILE A 496 6.93 -27.53 -2.39
N THR A 497 6.75 -27.49 -3.71
CA THR A 497 7.40 -26.59 -4.66
C THR A 497 6.61 -25.30 -4.91
N ASN A 498 5.36 -25.21 -4.45
CA ASN A 498 4.52 -24.04 -4.61
C ASN A 498 4.56 -23.15 -3.37
N ASP A 499 5.73 -22.57 -3.11
CA ASP A 499 5.95 -21.68 -1.99
C ASP A 499 5.02 -20.48 -2.04
N CYS A 500 4.09 -20.42 -1.09
CA CYS A 500 3.29 -19.23 -0.88
C CYS A 500 4.20 -18.09 -0.43
N GLN A 501 3.99 -16.92 -1.02
CA GLN A 501 4.79 -15.75 -0.72
C GLN A 501 3.99 -14.85 0.21
N ALA A 502 4.49 -14.64 1.41
CA ALA A 502 4.08 -13.51 2.22
C ALA A 502 4.82 -12.27 1.76
N VAL A 503 4.08 -11.23 1.37
CA VAL A 503 4.68 -9.91 1.13
C VAL A 503 4.42 -9.04 2.34
N ILE A 504 5.49 -8.48 2.89
CA ILE A 504 5.41 -7.56 4.02
C ILE A 504 5.73 -6.18 3.50
N ILE A 505 4.74 -5.29 3.59
CA ILE A 505 4.91 -3.88 3.26
C ILE A 505 4.92 -3.06 4.55
N PRO A 506 6.04 -2.40 4.89
CA PRO A 506 6.08 -1.44 5.98
C PRO A 506 5.07 -0.31 5.74
N GLY A 507 4.39 0.11 6.81
CA GLY A 507 3.52 1.28 6.74
C GLY A 507 2.11 1.02 6.22
N VAL A 508 1.70 -0.23 5.94
CA VAL A 508 0.26 -0.53 5.79
C VAL A 508 -0.44 -0.18 7.10
N ILE A 509 -1.40 0.75 7.03
CA ILE A 509 -2.10 1.29 8.20
C ILE A 509 -3.56 0.85 8.25
N HIS A 510 -4.16 0.60 7.09
CA HIS A 510 -5.56 0.26 6.95
C HIS A 510 -5.74 -0.61 5.71
N VAL A 511 -6.52 -1.67 5.85
CA VAL A 511 -6.98 -2.49 4.73
C VAL A 511 -8.49 -2.53 4.85
N PHE A 512 -9.17 -2.32 3.73
CA PHE A 512 -10.61 -2.42 3.68
C PHE A 512 -11.05 -3.28 2.50
N PRO A 513 -12.16 -4.01 2.67
CA PRO A 513 -12.75 -4.74 1.59
C PRO A 513 -13.44 -3.76 0.65
N PHE A 514 -13.29 -4.01 -0.63
CA PHE A 514 -14.04 -3.39 -1.67
C PHE A 514 -15.00 -4.44 -2.22
N ALA A 515 -16.16 -4.55 -1.58
CA ALA A 515 -17.28 -5.29 -2.11
C ALA A 515 -18.05 -4.34 -3.04
N PRO A 516 -18.10 -4.62 -4.35
CA PRO A 516 -18.87 -3.83 -5.30
C PRO A 516 -20.37 -3.73 -5.02
#